data_AF-A0A5E5PN99-F1
#
_entry.id   AF-A0A5E5PN99-F1
#
_cell.length_a   1.000
_cell.length_b   1.000
_cell.length_c   1.000
_cell.angle_alpha   90.00
_cell.angle_beta   90.00
_cell.angle_gamma   90.00
#
_symmetry.space_group_name_H-M   'P 1'
#
loop_
_entity.id
_entity.type
_entity.pdbx_description
1 polymer ?
#
loop_
_entity_poly.entity_id
_entity_poly.type
_entity_poly.pdbx_seq_one_letter_code
_entity_poly.pdbx_strand_id
1 'polypeptide(L)' 'MSKLIIYGDIHGCYDELVRLRKKINPKKNDIEICVGDIITRGKDSIKTLRYLQSNNIKSVLGNHEDK' A
#
# COMPACT_ATOMS: atom_id res chain seq x y z
N MET A 1 16.35 -6.92 -13.88
CA MET A 1 16.38 -5.66 -13.13
C MET A 1 15.30 -5.67 -12.07
N SER A 2 15.67 -5.30 -10.85
CA SER A 2 14.71 -5.00 -9.77
C SER A 2 14.00 -3.68 -10.08
N LYS A 3 12.72 -3.57 -9.74
CA LYS A 3 11.91 -2.36 -9.88
C LYS A 3 11.63 -1.74 -8.51
N LEU A 4 11.57 -0.42 -8.48
CA LEU A 4 10.96 0.33 -7.39
C LEU A 4 9.52 0.67 -7.79
N ILE A 5 8.56 0.20 -7.00
CA ILE A 5 7.12 0.41 -7.22
C ILE A 5 6.61 1.31 -6.10
N ILE A 6 6.07 2.47 -6.47
CA ILE A 6 5.56 3.47 -5.54
C ILE A 6 4.05 3.56 -5.72
N TYR A 7 3.33 3.35 -4.63
CA TYR A 7 1.87 3.50 -4.54
C TYR A 7 1.53 4.86 -3.95
N GLY A 8 0.60 5.57 -4.59
CA GLY A 8 0.01 6.80 -4.05
C GLY A 8 -0.94 6.52 -2.88
N ASP A 9 -1.74 7.52 -2.52
CA ASP A 9 -2.69 7.47 -1.40
C ASP A 9 -3.70 6.32 -1.56
N ILE A 10 -3.86 5.51 -0.51
CA ILE A 10 -4.71 4.31 -0.55
C ILE A 10 -6.04 4.54 0.17
N HIS A 11 -6.04 5.28 1.29
CA HIS A 11 -7.25 5.63 2.05
C HIS A 11 -8.21 4.46 2.31
N GLY A 12 -7.68 3.29 2.67
CA GLY A 12 -8.48 2.09 2.95
C GLY A 12 -9.13 1.42 1.73
N CYS A 13 -8.76 1.78 0.50
CA CYS A 13 -9.20 1.15 -0.75
C CYS A 13 -8.49 -0.20 -0.99
N TYR A 14 -8.82 -1.18 -0.14
CA TYR A 14 -8.19 -2.51 -0.13
C TYR A 14 -8.34 -3.25 -1.46
N ASP A 15 -9.55 -3.34 -2.01
CA ASP A 15 -9.83 -4.15 -3.20
C ASP A 15 -9.13 -3.56 -4.43
N GLU A 16 -9.09 -2.24 -4.55
CA GLU A 16 -8.37 -1.50 -5.59
C GLU A 16 -6.86 -1.74 -5.50
N LEU A 17 -6.29 -1.67 -4.29
CA LEU A 17 -4.87 -1.96 -4.06
C LEU A 17 -4.52 -3.39 -4.49
N VAL A 18 -5.30 -4.38 -4.06
CA VAL A 18 -5.08 -5.79 -4.43
C VAL A 18 -5.19 -5.98 -5.94
N ARG A 19 -6.20 -5.38 -6.57
CA ARG A 19 -6.39 -5.46 -8.03
C ARG A 19 -5.25 -4.81 -8.79
N LEU A 20 -4.77 -3.65 -8.32
CA LEU A 20 -3.64 -2.93 -8.91
C LEU A 20 -2.35 -3.74 -8.78
N ARG A 21 -2.04 -4.22 -7.57
CA ARG A 21 -0.85 -5.03 -7.31
C ARG A 21 -0.83 -6.31 -8.15
N LYS A 22 -1.99 -6.96 -8.32
CA LYS A 22 -2.12 -8.13 -9.20
C LYS A 22 -1.79 -7.80 -10.66
N LYS A 23 -2.16 -6.62 -11.16
CA LYS A 23 -1.82 -6.17 -12.52
C LYS A 23 -0.33 -5.86 -12.68
N ILE A 24 0.29 -5.26 -11.66
CA ILE A 24 1.73 -4.95 -11.66
C ILE A 24 2.57 -6.23 -11.57
N ASN A 25 2.08 -7.22 -10.81
CA ASN A 25 2.74 -8.50 -10.53
C ASN A 25 4.19 -8.33 -10.04
N PRO A 26 4.42 -7.72 -8.86
CA PRO A 26 5.75 -7.50 -8.31
C PRO A 26 6.53 -8.80 -8.15
N LYS A 27 7.81 -8.78 -8.50
CA LYS A 27 8.74 -9.90 -8.31
C LYS A 27 9.35 -9.84 -6.91
N LYS A 28 9.89 -10.96 -6.44
CA LYS A 28 10.54 -11.09 -5.13
C LYS A 28 11.64 -10.03 -4.85
N ASN A 29 12.31 -9.57 -5.89
CA ASN A 29 13.40 -8.59 -5.78
C ASN A 29 12.94 -7.16 -5.99
N ASP A 30 11.66 -6.91 -6.26
CA ASP A 30 11.12 -5.56 -6.39
C ASP A 30 10.91 -4.95 -5.00
N ILE A 31 11.05 -3.62 -4.92
CA ILE A 31 10.82 -2.87 -3.69
C ILE A 31 9.48 -2.15 -3.83
N GLU A 32 8.61 -2.35 -2.86
CA GLU A 32 7.27 -1.77 -2.82
C GLU A 32 7.18 -0.73 -1.70
N ILE A 33 6.75 0.50 -2.03
CA ILE A 33 6.63 1.62 -1.08
C ILE A 33 5.29 2.35 -1.27
N CYS A 34 4.61 2.68 -0.18
CA CYS A 34 3.48 3.60 -0.12
C CYS A 34 3.93 4.99 0.34
N VAL A 35 3.31 6.04 -0.21
CA VAL A 35 3.62 7.44 0.13
C VAL A 35 2.97 7.94 1.43
N GLY A 36 2.31 7.06 2.18
CA GLY A 36 1.48 7.42 3.35
C GLY A 36 0.00 7.43 3.00
N ASP A 37 -0.84 7.96 3.89
CA ASP A 37 -2.29 8.11 3.70
C ASP A 37 -2.95 6.77 3.33
N ILE A 38 -2.59 5.75 4.10
CA ILE A 38 -3.07 4.38 4.00
C ILE A 38 -4.46 4.26 4.65
N ILE A 39 -4.67 4.97 5.75
CA ILE A 39 -5.90 4.91 6.56
C ILE A 39 -6.80 6.13 6.28
N THR A 40 -7.98 6.14 6.92
CA THR A 40 -9.08 7.11 6.78
C THR A 40 -9.88 7.03 5.48
N ARG A 41 -11.14 7.50 5.53
CA ARG A 41 -12.14 7.57 4.44
C ARG A 41 -12.66 6.25 3.87
N GLY A 42 -11.83 5.22 3.73
CA GLY A 42 -12.26 3.88 3.27
C GLY A 42 -12.78 2.97 4.39
N LYS A 43 -13.66 2.04 4.03
CA LYS A 43 -14.28 1.08 4.97
C LYS A 43 -13.31 0.05 5.54
N ASP A 44 -12.19 -0.18 4.86
CA ASP A 44 -11.27 -1.31 5.10
C ASP A 44 -9.85 -0.88 5.51
N SER A 45 -9.73 0.21 6.27
CA SER A 45 -8.42 0.76 6.71
C SER A 45 -7.54 -0.29 7.42
N ILE A 46 -8.09 -1.05 8.38
CA ILE A 46 -7.35 -2.10 9.12
C ILE A 46 -6.92 -3.23 8.19
N LYS A 47 -7.81 -3.64 7.28
CA LYS A 47 -7.56 -4.72 6.32
C LYS A 47 -6.44 -4.33 5.34
N THR A 48 -6.45 -3.07 4.89
CA THR A 48 -5.41 -2.46 4.06
C THR A 48 -4.06 -2.46 4.77
N LEU A 49 -4.00 -2.00 6.03
CA LEU A 49 -2.77 -1.98 6.80
C LEU A 49 -2.17 -3.38 7.00
N ARG A 50 -3.01 -4.36 7.38
CA ARG A 50 -2.59 -5.77 7.52
C ARG A 50 -2.05 -6.33 6.21
N TYR A 51 -2.64 -5.95 5.08
CA TYR A 51 -2.19 -6.39 3.77
C TYR A 51 -0.82 -5.83 3.40
N LEU A 52 -0.57 -4.53 3.67
CA LEU A 52 0.74 -3.93 3.45
C LEU A 52 1.81 -4.61 4.31
N GLN A 53 1.51 -4.85 5.59
CA GLN A 53 2.39 -5.57 6.51
C GLN A 53 2.69 -7.00 6.04
N SER A 54 1.66 -7.77 5.67
CA SER A 54 1.84 -9.17 5.24
C SER A 54 2.65 -9.30 3.95
N ASN A 55 2.63 -8.29 3.09
CA ASN A 55 3.39 -8.25 1.84
C ASN A 55 4.73 -7.51 1.96
N ASN A 56 5.13 -7.10 3.17
CA ASN A 56 6.35 -6.34 3.45
C ASN A 56 6.47 -5.06 2.59
N ILE A 57 5.34 -4.42 2.29
CA ILE A 57 5.28 -3.15 1.58
C ILE A 57 5.63 -2.04 2.58
N LYS A 58 6.65 -1.23 2.27
CA LYS A 58 7.10 -0.15 3.16
C LYS A 58 6.20 1.07 3.00
N SER A 59 6.17 1.94 4.00
CA SER A 59 5.45 3.21 3.91
C SER A 59 6.21 4.29 4.64
N VAL A 60 6.08 5.53 4.17
CA VAL A 60 6.31 6.72 4.99
C VAL A 60 5.05 7.05 5.79
N LEU A 61 5.18 7.91 6.80
CA LEU A 61 4.05 8.36 7.62
C LEU A 61 3.28 9.44 6.84
N GLY A 62 1.98 9.22 6.58
CA GLY A 62 1.11 10.23 6.00
C GLY A 62 0.47 11.13 7.06
N ASN A 63 -0.08 12.26 6.62
CA ASN A 63 -0.70 13.24 7.51
C ASN A 63 -2.02 12.75 8.13
N HIS A 64 -2.67 11.74 7.54
CA HIS A 64 -3.84 11.11 8.15
C HIS A 64 -3.46 10.08 9.22
N GLU A 65 -2.23 9.57 9.23
CA GLU A 65 -1.72 8.66 10.27
C GLU A 65 -1.11 9.41 11.48
N ASP A 66 -0.65 10.65 11.30
CA ASP A 66 -0.04 11.49 12.35
C ASP A 66 -1.06 12.19 13.27
N LYS A 67 -2.36 11.98 13.04
CA LYS A 67 -3.47 12.57 13.79
C LYS A 67 -4.16 11.57 14.70
#